data_AF-A0A6C0D4H6-F1
#
_entry.id   AF-A0A6C0D4H6-F1
#
_cell.length_a   1.000
_cell.length_b   1.000
_cell.length_c   1.000
_cell.angle_alpha   90.00
_cell.angle_beta   90.00
_cell.angle_gamma   90.00
#
_symmetry.space_group_name_H-M   'P 1'
#
loop_
_entity.id
_entity.type
_entity.pdbx_description
1 polymer ?
#
loop_
_entity_poly.entity_id
_entity_poly.type
_entity_poly.pdbx_seq_one_letter_code
_entity_poly.pdbx_strand_id
1 'polypeptide(L)'
;MTLELKKFDIKSISFRPDENKGPVIVLIGRRDTGKTYLVRDLLYYHQDIPIGTVISGTEAGNGFYAEHVPKLFIHDEYNTAIIENILKRQKTVMKQIKKEVEVYKKSNIDPRAFVILDDCLYDGSWTKDKMMRLLFMNGRHWKVMLVITMQYPLGIPPNLRTNIDYVFILREPYIANRRRIYENYAGMFPTFESFCQVMDQCTENYECLVINNNAKSNKLHDQIFWYKAEHHKTFKLGSKEFWEISKNMDSDDDEEMYDPNSRDKKKGPKINVRKTKW
;
A
#
# COMPACT_ATOMS: atom_id res chain seq x y z
N MET A 1 33.86 14.96 -2.38
CA MET A 1 32.68 15.39 -3.15
C MET A 1 31.50 15.37 -2.19
N THR A 2 30.84 16.49 -1.96
CA THR A 2 29.70 16.56 -1.04
C THR A 2 28.42 16.37 -1.86
N LEU A 3 27.65 15.33 -1.55
CA LEU A 3 26.37 15.08 -2.21
C LEU A 3 25.27 15.73 -1.37
N GLU A 4 24.71 16.84 -1.84
CA GLU A 4 23.56 17.49 -1.19
C GLU A 4 22.26 16.80 -1.63
N LEU A 5 21.61 16.10 -0.71
CA LEU A 5 20.32 15.46 -0.95
C LEU A 5 19.16 16.37 -0.54
N LYS A 6 18.18 16.50 -1.43
CA LYS A 6 16.95 17.25 -1.16
C LYS A 6 15.98 16.40 -0.34
N LYS A 7 15.16 17.05 0.50
CA LYS A 7 14.00 16.39 1.12
C LYS A 7 13.04 15.99 0.01
N PHE A 8 12.57 14.74 0.04
CA PHE A 8 11.53 14.27 -0.87
C PHE A 8 10.21 14.98 -0.57
N ASP A 9 9.54 15.48 -1.59
CA ASP A 9 8.17 15.95 -1.47
C ASP A 9 7.23 14.77 -1.73
N ILE A 10 6.58 14.26 -0.68
CA ILE A 10 5.67 13.11 -0.79
C ILE A 10 4.46 13.40 -1.69
N LYS A 11 4.07 14.67 -1.84
CA LYS A 11 2.99 15.07 -2.77
C LYS A 11 3.39 14.91 -4.23
N SER A 12 4.68 14.73 -4.53
CA SER A 12 5.16 14.42 -5.88
C SER A 12 4.72 13.03 -6.36
N ILE A 13 4.34 12.13 -5.44
CA ILE A 13 3.65 10.87 -5.76
C ILE A 13 2.22 11.22 -6.17
N SER A 14 2.04 11.67 -7.42
CA SER A 14 0.72 12.07 -7.91
C SER A 14 -0.12 10.87 -8.30
N PHE A 15 -1.36 10.84 -7.82
CA PHE A 15 -2.37 9.86 -8.21
C PHE A 15 -3.76 10.50 -8.31
N ARG A 16 -3.89 11.49 -9.20
CA ARG A 16 -5.13 12.24 -9.43
C ARG A 16 -6.11 11.47 -10.33
N PRO A 17 -7.45 11.69 -10.21
CA PRO A 17 -8.45 10.96 -11.00
C PRO A 17 -8.26 11.08 -12.52
N ASP A 18 -7.85 12.26 -12.98
CA ASP A 18 -7.68 12.63 -14.38
C ASP A 18 -6.34 12.13 -14.99
N GLU A 19 -5.42 11.63 -14.16
CA GLU A 19 -4.11 11.15 -14.62
C GLU A 19 -4.13 9.65 -14.90
N ASN A 20 -3.59 9.21 -16.04
CA ASN A 20 -3.42 7.78 -16.32
C ASN A 20 -2.21 7.20 -15.56
N LYS A 21 -2.32 7.14 -14.23
CA LYS A 21 -1.30 6.68 -13.30
C LYS A 21 -1.85 5.56 -12.40
N GLY A 22 -0.92 4.89 -11.74
CA GLY A 22 -1.15 3.86 -10.73
C GLY A 22 0.20 3.57 -10.10
N PRO A 23 0.65 4.46 -9.19
CA PRO A 23 2.03 4.43 -8.73
C PRO A 23 2.30 3.17 -7.91
N VAL A 24 3.47 2.58 -8.13
CA VAL A 24 3.97 1.42 -7.39
C VAL A 24 5.06 1.89 -6.43
N ILE A 25 4.76 1.84 -5.13
CA ILE A 25 5.64 2.29 -4.05
C ILE A 25 6.10 1.07 -3.25
N VAL A 26 7.41 0.98 -3.03
CA VAL A 26 8.02 -0.10 -2.26
C VAL A 26 8.77 0.47 -1.07
N LEU A 27 8.50 -0.06 0.13
CA LEU A 27 9.15 0.30 1.37
C LEU A 27 9.97 -0.90 1.87
N ILE A 28 11.27 -0.73 2.01
CA ILE A 28 12.21 -1.78 2.43
C ILE A 28 12.79 -1.40 3.78
N GLY A 29 12.62 -2.26 4.78
CA GLY A 29 13.14 -2.02 6.12
C GLY A 29 12.85 -3.15 7.09
N ARG A 30 13.72 -3.33 8.07
CA ARG A 30 13.55 -4.34 9.12
C ARG A 30 12.26 -4.11 9.93
N ARG A 31 11.98 -5.03 10.86
CA ARG A 31 10.97 -4.79 11.89
C ARG A 31 11.31 -3.53 12.67
N ASP A 32 10.26 -2.81 13.07
CA ASP A 32 10.35 -1.62 13.93
C ASP A 32 11.16 -0.44 13.35
N THR A 33 11.36 -0.39 12.02
CA THR A 33 12.02 0.75 11.37
C THR A 33 11.06 1.87 10.98
N GLY A 34 9.74 1.66 11.08
CA GLY A 34 8.72 2.67 10.74
C GLY A 34 8.08 2.53 9.36
N LYS A 35 8.12 1.35 8.72
CA LYS A 35 7.47 1.10 7.42
C LYS A 35 5.98 1.45 7.44
N THR A 36 5.24 0.87 8.37
CA THR A 36 3.79 1.04 8.54
C THR A 36 3.43 2.51 8.84
N TYR A 37 4.30 3.22 9.57
CA TYR A 37 4.16 4.66 9.82
C TYR A 37 4.35 5.51 8.55
N LEU A 38 5.33 5.17 7.69
CA LEU A 38 5.48 5.79 6.36
C LEU A 38 4.27 5.52 5.47
N VAL A 39 3.69 4.32 5.51
CA VAL A 39 2.45 4.01 4.76
C VAL A 39 1.30 4.90 5.23
N ARG A 40 1.12 5.08 6.54
CA ARG A 40 0.10 5.99 7.08
C ARG A 40 0.32 7.43 6.64
N ASP A 41 1.56 7.91 6.65
CA ASP A 41 1.90 9.25 6.15
C ASP A 41 1.59 9.39 4.64
N LEU A 42 1.96 8.41 3.81
CA LEU A 42 1.61 8.37 2.39
C LEU A 42 0.09 8.43 2.16
N LEU A 43 -0.67 7.66 2.94
CA LEU A 43 -2.13 7.62 2.86
C LEU A 43 -2.77 8.95 3.30
N TYR A 44 -2.16 9.68 4.22
CA TYR A 44 -2.63 11.00 4.64
C TYR A 44 -2.67 11.99 3.46
N TYR A 45 -1.71 11.92 2.53
CA TYR A 45 -1.72 12.75 1.33
C TYR A 45 -2.62 12.22 0.20
N HIS A 46 -3.27 11.07 0.40
CA HIS A 46 -4.13 10.38 -0.56
C HIS A 46 -5.51 10.04 0.03
N GLN A 47 -6.00 10.87 0.94
CA GLN A 47 -7.28 10.66 1.63
C GLN A 47 -8.51 10.68 0.71
N ASP A 48 -8.36 11.24 -0.48
CA ASP A 48 -9.40 11.38 -1.48
C ASP A 48 -9.62 10.10 -2.32
N ILE A 49 -8.77 9.07 -2.17
CA ILE A 49 -8.98 7.79 -2.83
C ILE A 49 -10.24 7.11 -2.25
N PRO A 50 -11.21 6.70 -3.09
CA PRO A 50 -12.54 6.29 -2.60
C PRO A 50 -12.57 4.94 -1.89
N ILE A 51 -11.56 4.10 -2.10
CA ILE A 51 -11.48 2.76 -1.52
C ILE A 51 -10.05 2.24 -1.60
N GLY A 52 -9.69 1.36 -0.67
CA GLY A 52 -8.52 0.52 -0.84
C GLY A 52 -8.60 -0.72 0.01
N THR A 53 -7.73 -1.66 -0.33
CA THR A 53 -7.62 -2.97 0.30
C THR A 53 -6.26 -3.10 0.95
N VAL A 54 -6.23 -3.59 2.17
CA VAL A 54 -5.01 -3.87 2.93
C VAL A 54 -4.92 -5.37 3.13
N ILE A 55 -3.77 -5.93 2.79
CA ILE A 55 -3.38 -7.29 3.17
C ILE A 55 -2.18 -7.13 4.10
N SER A 56 -2.36 -7.39 5.39
CA SER A 56 -1.28 -7.22 6.38
C SER A 56 -1.20 -8.42 7.30
N GLY A 57 -0.05 -9.10 7.27
CA GLY A 57 0.22 -10.20 8.20
C GLY A 57 0.46 -9.76 9.64
N THR A 58 0.37 -8.45 9.92
CA THR A 58 0.58 -7.89 11.26
C THR A 58 -0.67 -7.24 11.86
N GLU A 59 -1.75 -7.10 11.08
CA GLU A 59 -2.95 -6.39 11.53
C GLU A 59 -3.61 -7.06 12.74
N ALA A 60 -3.79 -8.38 12.71
CA ALA A 60 -4.39 -9.14 13.82
C ALA A 60 -3.70 -8.89 15.17
N GLY A 61 -2.43 -8.49 15.18
CA GLY A 61 -1.69 -8.18 16.40
C GLY A 61 -1.71 -6.71 16.84
N ASN A 62 -1.91 -5.75 15.92
CA ASN A 62 -1.71 -4.33 16.20
C ASN A 62 -2.90 -3.41 15.89
N GLY A 63 -3.89 -3.86 15.09
CA GLY A 63 -5.04 -3.07 14.68
C GLY A 63 -4.71 -1.75 14.00
N PHE A 64 -3.51 -1.62 13.40
CA PHE A 64 -2.99 -0.34 12.92
C PHE A 64 -3.82 0.23 11.77
N TYR A 65 -4.16 -0.59 10.79
CA TYR A 65 -4.92 -0.15 9.62
C TYR A 65 -6.40 0.08 9.96
N ALA A 66 -6.98 -0.68 10.89
CA ALA A 66 -8.38 -0.54 11.32
C ALA A 66 -8.72 0.87 11.88
N GLU A 67 -7.72 1.63 12.32
CA GLU A 67 -7.92 3.03 12.75
C GLU A 67 -8.32 3.97 11.61
N HIS A 68 -7.89 3.68 10.38
CA HIS A 68 -7.99 4.60 9.24
C HIS A 68 -8.48 3.95 7.93
N VAL A 69 -8.62 2.62 7.88
CA VAL A 69 -9.24 1.84 6.80
C VAL A 69 -10.42 1.03 7.38
N PRO A 70 -11.58 0.94 6.70
CA PRO A 70 -12.68 0.09 7.15
C PRO A 70 -12.25 -1.39 7.26
N LYS A 71 -12.56 -2.05 8.38
CA LYS A 71 -12.22 -3.46 8.64
C LYS A 71 -12.62 -4.42 7.50
N LEU A 72 -13.75 -4.15 6.82
CA LEU A 72 -14.20 -4.92 5.65
C LEU A 72 -13.14 -5.09 4.54
N PHE A 73 -12.18 -4.16 4.45
CA PHE A 73 -11.15 -4.15 3.42
C PHE A 73 -9.76 -4.54 3.93
N ILE A 74 -9.66 -5.04 5.16
CA ILE A 74 -8.42 -5.50 5.74
C ILE A 74 -8.45 -7.03 5.79
N HIS A 75 -7.36 -7.65 5.35
CA HIS A 75 -7.19 -9.09 5.29
C HIS A 75 -5.86 -9.47 5.93
N ASP A 76 -5.83 -10.53 6.72
CA ASP A 76 -4.61 -10.93 7.42
C ASP A 76 -3.61 -11.61 6.48
N GLU A 77 -4.11 -12.38 5.51
CA GLU A 77 -3.28 -13.18 4.62
C GLU A 77 -3.54 -12.92 3.15
N TYR A 78 -2.49 -13.12 2.36
CA TYR A 78 -2.59 -13.05 0.92
C TYR A 78 -3.46 -14.18 0.37
N ASN A 79 -4.45 -13.81 -0.44
CA ASN A 79 -5.27 -14.75 -1.18
C ASN A 79 -5.52 -14.21 -2.59
N THR A 80 -5.30 -15.06 -3.61
CA THR A 80 -5.57 -14.73 -5.02
C THR A 80 -6.96 -14.15 -5.24
N ALA A 81 -7.98 -14.65 -4.53
CA ALA A 81 -9.37 -14.20 -4.65
C ALA A 81 -9.54 -12.71 -4.26
N ILE A 82 -8.73 -12.20 -3.31
CA ILE A 82 -8.74 -10.78 -2.92
C ILE A 82 -8.32 -9.93 -4.13
N ILE A 83 -7.20 -10.29 -4.76
CA ILE A 83 -6.70 -9.59 -5.94
C ILE A 83 -7.71 -9.71 -7.09
N GLU A 84 -8.26 -10.91 -7.35
CA GLU A 84 -9.29 -11.08 -8.38
C GLU A 84 -10.50 -10.18 -8.20
N ASN A 85 -10.99 -10.03 -6.96
CA ASN A 85 -12.12 -9.16 -6.65
C ASN A 85 -11.80 -7.69 -6.89
N ILE A 86 -10.60 -7.23 -6.52
CA ILE A 86 -10.13 -5.88 -6.82
C ILE A 86 -10.11 -5.66 -8.34
N LEU A 87 -9.53 -6.60 -9.10
CA LEU A 87 -9.43 -6.47 -10.56
C LEU A 87 -10.79 -6.52 -11.25
N LYS A 88 -11.71 -7.36 -10.76
CA LYS A 88 -13.09 -7.46 -11.24
C LYS A 88 -13.83 -6.14 -10.99
N ARG A 89 -13.69 -5.55 -9.80
CA ARG A 89 -14.22 -4.21 -9.50
C ARG A 89 -13.68 -3.18 -10.47
N GLN A 90 -12.35 -3.08 -10.62
CA GLN A 90 -11.72 -2.08 -11.48
C GLN A 90 -12.21 -2.20 -12.93
N LYS A 91 -12.30 -3.43 -13.47
CA LYS A 91 -12.86 -3.65 -14.81
C LYS A 91 -14.31 -3.15 -14.93
N THR A 92 -15.15 -3.41 -13.94
CA THR A 92 -16.56 -2.95 -13.93
C THR A 92 -16.65 -1.43 -13.88
N VAL A 93 -15.89 -0.80 -12.98
CA VAL A 93 -15.85 0.67 -12.82
C VAL A 93 -15.37 1.34 -14.10
N MET A 94 -14.27 0.85 -14.69
CA MET A 94 -13.74 1.40 -15.93
C MET A 94 -14.70 1.23 -17.11
N LYS A 95 -15.45 0.11 -17.17
CA LYS A 95 -16.50 -0.09 -18.19
C LYS A 95 -17.66 0.89 -18.00
N GLN A 96 -18.08 1.14 -16.77
CA GLN A 96 -19.15 2.08 -16.46
C GLN A 96 -18.74 3.52 -16.81
N ILE A 97 -17.52 3.94 -16.44
CA ILE A 97 -16.99 5.27 -16.80
C ILE A 97 -16.99 5.46 -18.32
N LYS A 98 -16.49 4.47 -19.08
CA LYS A 98 -16.50 4.53 -20.55
C LYS A 98 -17.91 4.72 -21.10
N LYS A 99 -18.88 3.97 -20.59
CA LYS A 99 -20.29 4.09 -20.99
C LYS A 99 -20.87 5.47 -20.68
N GLU A 100 -20.62 6.01 -19.48
CA GLU A 100 -21.09 7.34 -19.09
C GLU A 100 -20.45 8.46 -19.92
N VAL A 101 -19.16 8.35 -20.21
CA VAL A 101 -18.47 9.31 -21.08
C VAL A 101 -19.00 9.22 -22.52
N GLU A 102 -19.33 8.04 -23.02
CA GLU A 102 -19.90 7.87 -24.35
C GLU A 102 -21.27 8.54 -24.48
N VAL A 103 -22.17 8.29 -23.51
CA VAL A 103 -23.56 8.76 -23.48
C VAL A 103 -23.69 10.22 -23.04
N TYR A 104 -23.03 10.61 -21.95
CA TYR A 104 -23.21 11.91 -21.28
C TYR A 104 -22.02 12.86 -21.45
N LYS A 105 -20.95 12.44 -22.15
CA LYS A 105 -19.68 13.19 -22.31
C LYS A 105 -18.93 13.52 -21.01
N LYS A 106 -19.40 12.99 -19.88
CA LYS A 106 -18.78 13.11 -18.56
C LYS A 106 -19.13 11.90 -17.69
N SER A 107 -18.28 11.62 -16.71
CA SER A 107 -18.56 10.70 -15.61
C SER A 107 -18.08 11.33 -14.31
N ASN A 108 -18.84 11.16 -13.24
CA ASN A 108 -18.48 11.62 -11.89
C ASN A 108 -17.88 10.48 -11.03
N ILE A 109 -17.64 9.31 -11.62
CA ILE A 109 -17.09 8.16 -10.92
C ILE A 109 -15.58 8.33 -10.79
N ASP A 110 -15.07 8.24 -9.57
CA ASP A 110 -13.62 8.13 -9.33
C ASP A 110 -13.19 6.65 -9.42
N PRO A 111 -12.34 6.28 -10.41
CA PRO A 111 -11.90 4.89 -10.58
C PRO A 111 -10.79 4.49 -9.62
N ARG A 112 -10.18 5.42 -8.89
CA ARG A 112 -8.96 5.15 -8.13
C ARG A 112 -9.20 4.13 -7.02
N ALA A 113 -8.18 3.33 -6.77
CA ALA A 113 -8.09 2.44 -5.62
C ALA A 113 -6.64 2.37 -5.13
N PHE A 114 -6.43 1.98 -3.88
CA PHE A 114 -5.12 1.54 -3.41
C PHE A 114 -5.14 0.08 -2.97
N VAL A 115 -4.00 -0.59 -3.09
CA VAL A 115 -3.75 -1.91 -2.53
C VAL A 115 -2.47 -1.84 -1.72
N ILE A 116 -2.54 -2.26 -0.46
CA ILE A 116 -1.39 -2.33 0.44
C ILE A 116 -1.08 -3.81 0.70
N LEU A 117 0.17 -4.19 0.50
CA LEU A 117 0.73 -5.49 0.84
C LEU A 117 1.77 -5.25 1.94
N ASP A 118 1.34 -5.36 3.19
CA ASP A 118 2.15 -5.02 4.35
C ASP A 118 2.74 -6.28 5.00
N ASP A 119 4.06 -6.48 4.80
CA ASP A 119 4.83 -7.60 5.34
C ASP A 119 4.20 -9.00 5.12
N CYS A 120 3.31 -9.16 4.13
CA CYS A 120 2.51 -10.37 3.89
C CYS A 120 3.07 -11.28 2.77
N LEU A 121 4.28 -11.00 2.27
CA LEU A 121 4.84 -11.59 1.04
C LEU A 121 5.90 -12.67 1.30
N TYR A 122 5.79 -13.39 2.43
CA TYR A 122 6.84 -14.26 2.97
C TYR A 122 6.95 -15.65 2.33
N ASP A 123 5.85 -16.22 1.82
CA ASP A 123 5.77 -17.60 1.31
C ASP A 123 6.12 -17.73 -0.19
N GLY A 124 6.38 -16.61 -0.87
CA GLY A 124 6.74 -16.55 -2.29
C GLY A 124 5.64 -17.00 -3.26
N SER A 125 4.49 -17.47 -2.78
CA SER A 125 3.38 -17.99 -3.59
C SER A 125 2.84 -16.93 -4.56
N TRP A 126 2.73 -15.70 -4.06
CA TRP A 126 2.30 -14.51 -4.80
C TRP A 126 3.16 -14.20 -6.03
N THR A 127 4.44 -14.59 -6.05
CA THR A 127 5.34 -14.30 -7.18
C THR A 127 4.96 -15.05 -8.46
N LYS A 128 4.27 -16.19 -8.30
CA LYS A 128 3.75 -17.02 -9.40
C LYS A 128 2.31 -16.69 -9.74
N ASP A 129 1.63 -15.93 -8.89
CA ASP A 129 0.24 -15.56 -9.07
C ASP A 129 0.06 -14.66 -10.31
N LYS A 130 -0.79 -15.12 -11.23
CA LYS A 130 -1.07 -14.41 -12.48
C LYS A 130 -1.77 -13.07 -12.25
N MET A 131 -2.68 -13.01 -11.28
CA MET A 131 -3.46 -11.82 -10.94
C MET A 131 -2.60 -10.77 -10.26
N MET A 132 -1.68 -11.19 -9.39
CA MET A 132 -0.70 -10.27 -8.80
C MET A 132 0.22 -9.66 -9.86
N ARG A 133 0.76 -10.48 -10.77
CA ARG A 133 1.56 -9.98 -11.91
C ARG A 133 0.75 -9.01 -12.77
N LEU A 134 -0.52 -9.34 -13.01
CA LEU A 134 -1.41 -8.52 -13.80
C LEU A 134 -1.68 -7.16 -13.13
N LEU A 135 -1.87 -7.14 -11.79
CA LEU A 135 -1.98 -5.92 -10.99
C LEU A 135 -0.70 -5.08 -11.06
N PHE A 136 0.49 -5.68 -10.90
CA PHE A 136 1.76 -4.97 -11.01
C PHE A 136 1.98 -4.34 -12.39
N MET A 137 1.76 -5.11 -13.46
CA MET A 137 2.04 -4.66 -14.82
C MET A 137 0.98 -3.70 -15.37
N ASN A 138 -0.26 -3.73 -14.84
CA ASN A 138 -1.38 -2.96 -15.35
C ASN A 138 -2.03 -2.03 -14.32
N GLY A 139 -1.43 -1.85 -13.14
CA GLY A 139 -1.96 -0.98 -12.08
C GLY A 139 -2.25 0.43 -12.58
N ARG A 140 -1.37 0.95 -13.45
CA ARG A 140 -1.58 2.21 -14.18
C ARG A 140 -2.87 2.25 -14.99
N HIS A 141 -3.13 1.23 -15.81
CA HIS A 141 -4.34 1.14 -16.63
C HIS A 141 -5.61 0.97 -15.80
N TRP A 142 -5.48 0.38 -14.62
CA TRP A 142 -6.59 0.11 -13.72
C TRP A 142 -6.77 1.16 -12.63
N LYS A 143 -5.98 2.25 -12.67
CA LYS A 143 -6.03 3.32 -11.67
C LYS A 143 -5.90 2.72 -10.26
N VAL A 144 -4.85 1.93 -10.05
CA VAL A 144 -4.52 1.33 -8.75
C VAL A 144 -3.15 1.80 -8.29
N MET A 145 -3.10 2.43 -7.12
CA MET A 145 -1.87 2.64 -6.38
C MET A 145 -1.51 1.35 -5.63
N LEU A 146 -0.29 0.87 -5.79
CA LEU A 146 0.19 -0.33 -5.12
C LEU A 146 1.29 0.06 -4.14
N VAL A 147 1.12 -0.28 -2.87
CA VAL A 147 2.10 -0.03 -1.81
C VAL A 147 2.53 -1.36 -1.23
N ILE A 148 3.83 -1.59 -1.15
CA ILE A 148 4.39 -2.86 -0.69
C ILE A 148 5.42 -2.59 0.37
N THR A 149 5.26 -3.19 1.54
CA THR A 149 6.30 -3.17 2.56
C THR A 149 6.99 -4.53 2.59
N MET A 150 8.31 -4.52 2.74
CA MET A 150 9.11 -5.74 2.79
C MET A 150 10.17 -5.63 3.89
N GLN A 151 10.22 -6.66 4.73
CA GLN A 151 11.35 -6.89 5.65
C GLN A 151 12.61 -7.35 4.91
N TYR A 152 12.46 -8.10 3.82
CA TYR A 152 13.56 -8.64 3.03
C TYR A 152 13.55 -8.09 1.60
N PRO A 153 14.68 -7.57 1.08
CA PRO A 153 14.69 -6.84 -0.18
C PRO A 153 14.37 -7.69 -1.42
N LEU A 154 14.41 -9.02 -1.34
CA LEU A 154 14.21 -9.88 -2.53
C LEU A 154 12.78 -10.42 -2.67
N GLY A 155 11.79 -9.84 -1.99
CA GLY A 155 10.39 -10.25 -2.14
C GLY A 155 9.91 -10.11 -3.58
N ILE A 156 10.21 -9.00 -4.25
CA ILE A 156 9.71 -8.72 -5.60
C ILE A 156 10.58 -9.39 -6.68
N PRO A 157 10.00 -10.18 -7.60
CA PRO A 157 10.70 -10.77 -8.74
C PRO A 157 11.34 -9.71 -9.67
N PRO A 158 12.50 -10.00 -10.29
CA PRO A 158 13.22 -9.04 -11.15
C PRO A 158 12.37 -8.39 -12.24
N ASN A 159 11.51 -9.17 -12.92
CA ASN A 159 10.66 -8.70 -14.01
C ASN A 159 9.56 -7.71 -13.56
N LEU A 160 9.25 -7.66 -12.26
CA LEU A 160 8.27 -6.71 -11.72
C LEU A 160 8.92 -5.42 -11.21
N ARG A 161 10.21 -5.45 -10.87
CA ARG A 161 10.92 -4.29 -10.28
C ARG A 161 11.00 -3.09 -11.20
N THR A 162 11.01 -3.32 -12.52
CA THR A 162 10.97 -2.26 -13.54
C THR A 162 9.69 -1.44 -13.52
N ASN A 163 8.63 -1.91 -12.86
CA ASN A 163 7.38 -1.18 -12.71
C ASN A 163 7.34 -0.36 -11.40
N ILE A 164 8.37 -0.43 -10.55
CA ILE A 164 8.41 0.30 -9.29
C ILE A 164 8.73 1.77 -9.58
N ASP A 165 7.84 2.66 -9.16
CA ASP A 165 7.98 4.11 -9.34
C ASP A 165 8.84 4.74 -8.23
N TYR A 166 8.65 4.28 -6.98
CA TYR A 166 9.33 4.82 -5.81
C TYR A 166 9.82 3.71 -4.87
N VAL A 167 11.03 3.86 -4.35
CA VAL A 167 11.60 2.95 -3.33
C VAL A 167 12.00 3.76 -2.11
N PHE A 168 11.43 3.44 -0.96
CA PHE A 168 11.80 3.99 0.35
C PHE A 168 12.63 2.94 1.08
N ILE A 169 13.88 3.27 1.38
CA ILE A 169 14.84 2.39 2.04
C ILE A 169 15.07 2.95 3.44
N LEU A 170 14.63 2.19 4.44
CA LEU A 170 14.86 2.48 5.85
C LEU A 170 16.18 1.84 6.31
N ARG A 171 16.56 2.11 7.56
CA ARG A 171 17.78 1.61 8.18
C ARG A 171 17.94 0.08 8.01
N GLU A 172 19.06 -0.35 7.44
CA GLU A 172 19.42 -1.76 7.27
C GLU A 172 20.86 -2.00 7.77
N PRO A 173 21.07 -2.56 8.97
CA PRO A 173 22.41 -2.78 9.51
C PRO A 173 23.19 -3.93 8.85
N TYR A 174 22.51 -4.90 8.22
CA TYR A 174 23.18 -6.08 7.70
C TYR A 174 23.79 -5.82 6.33
N ILE A 175 25.12 -5.90 6.24
CA ILE A 175 25.87 -5.65 5.00
C ILE A 175 25.40 -6.53 3.83
N ALA A 176 25.00 -7.79 4.09
CA ALA A 176 24.48 -8.69 3.07
C ALA A 176 23.14 -8.20 2.49
N ASN A 177 22.25 -7.64 3.32
CA ASN A 177 21.01 -7.03 2.85
C ASN A 177 21.26 -5.70 2.15
N ARG A 178 22.21 -4.89 2.64
CA ARG A 178 22.63 -3.67 1.94
C ARG A 178 23.10 -3.98 0.52
N ARG A 179 23.91 -5.04 0.31
CA ARG A 179 24.34 -5.46 -1.04
C ARG A 179 23.15 -5.82 -1.92
N ARG A 180 22.20 -6.59 -1.39
CA ARG A 180 20.97 -6.94 -2.12
C ARG A 180 20.15 -5.70 -2.48
N ILE A 181 19.99 -4.74 -1.57
CA ILE A 181 19.29 -3.49 -1.86
C ILE A 181 20.02 -2.72 -2.97
N TYR A 182 21.34 -2.58 -2.84
CA TYR A 182 22.19 -1.90 -3.83
C TYR A 182 22.04 -2.50 -5.23
N GLU A 183 22.23 -3.81 -5.36
CA GLU A 183 22.20 -4.53 -6.63
C GLU A 183 20.81 -4.54 -7.30
N ASN A 184 19.73 -4.45 -6.51
CA ASN A 184 18.37 -4.67 -7.03
C ASN A 184 17.51 -3.40 -7.10
N TYR A 185 17.86 -2.35 -6.34
CA TYR A 185 17.06 -1.11 -6.23
C TYR A 185 17.89 0.16 -6.33
N ALA A 186 19.17 0.14 -5.92
CA ALA A 186 20.00 1.33 -5.83
C ALA A 186 21.17 1.36 -6.84
N GLY A 187 20.99 0.71 -8.00
CA GLY A 187 22.04 0.59 -9.04
C GLY A 187 22.48 1.89 -9.70
N MET A 188 21.82 3.02 -9.41
CA MET A 188 22.27 4.34 -9.83
C MET A 188 23.50 4.82 -9.05
N PHE A 189 23.73 4.31 -7.83
CA PHE A 189 24.92 4.64 -7.05
C PHE A 189 26.18 4.03 -7.71
N PRO A 190 27.26 4.81 -7.87
CA PRO A 190 28.45 4.37 -8.60
C PRO A 190 29.19 3.23 -7.89
N THR A 191 29.13 3.17 -6.56
CA THR A 191 29.77 2.13 -5.75
C THR A 191 28.91 1.74 -4.56
N PHE A 192 29.07 0.51 -4.09
CA PHE A 192 28.38 0.01 -2.89
C PHE A 192 28.72 0.82 -1.64
N GLU A 193 29.96 1.28 -1.54
CA GLU A 193 30.45 2.11 -0.44
C GLU A 193 29.72 3.46 -0.42
N SER A 194 29.53 4.09 -1.59
CA SER A 194 28.79 5.35 -1.70
C SER A 194 27.32 5.18 -1.29
N PHE A 195 26.69 4.07 -1.67
CA PHE A 195 25.34 3.73 -1.25
C PHE A 195 25.26 3.57 0.27
N CYS A 196 26.18 2.83 0.88
CA CYS A 196 26.18 2.61 2.33
C CYS A 196 26.34 3.93 3.11
N GLN A 197 27.28 4.79 2.69
CA GLN A 197 27.51 6.09 3.34
C GLN A 197 26.28 6.99 3.28
N VAL A 198 25.63 7.05 2.12
CA VAL A 198 24.40 7.85 1.95
C VAL A 198 23.25 7.26 2.74
N MET A 199 23.07 5.94 2.70
CA MET A 199 22.01 5.28 3.46
C MET A 199 22.17 5.50 4.97
N ASP A 200 23.40 5.43 5.50
CA ASP A 200 23.66 5.69 6.92
C ASP A 200 23.24 7.12 7.29
N GLN A 201 23.71 8.13 6.55
CA GLN A 201 23.36 9.53 6.79
C GLN A 201 21.85 9.81 6.66
N CYS A 202 21.16 9.14 5.73
CA CYS A 202 19.73 9.33 5.51
C CYS A 202 18.84 8.50 6.46
N THR A 203 19.39 7.68 7.36
CA THR A 203 18.59 6.78 8.21
C THR A 203 18.90 6.90 9.71
N GLU A 204 19.63 7.94 10.12
CA GLU A 204 19.99 8.17 11.52
C GLU A 204 18.81 8.63 12.39
N ASN A 205 17.90 9.45 11.86
CA ASN A 205 16.87 10.15 12.66
C ASN A 205 15.43 9.78 12.29
N TYR A 206 15.13 8.48 12.15
CA TYR A 206 13.86 7.97 11.60
C TYR A 206 13.56 8.50 10.19
N GLU A 207 14.62 8.87 9.48
CA GLU A 207 14.60 9.22 8.07
C GLU A 207 14.78 7.96 7.22
N CYS A 208 14.49 8.11 5.93
CA CYS A 208 14.71 7.08 4.93
C CYS A 208 15.28 7.68 3.65
N LEU A 209 15.99 6.84 2.91
CA LEU A 209 16.45 7.13 1.57
C LEU A 209 15.30 6.87 0.59
N VAL A 210 15.00 7.82 -0.29
CA VAL A 210 13.97 7.69 -1.32
C VAL A 210 14.61 7.69 -2.70
N ILE A 211 14.28 6.68 -3.50
CA ILE A 211 14.66 6.58 -4.92
C ILE A 211 13.40 6.83 -5.76
N ASN A 212 13.51 7.77 -6.69
CA ASN A 212 12.49 8.12 -7.67
C ASN A 212 12.89 7.58 -9.05
N ASN A 213 12.29 6.45 -9.46
CA ASN A 213 12.55 5.82 -10.75
C ASN A 213 11.85 6.55 -11.92
N ASN A 214 10.97 7.52 -11.63
CA ASN A 214 10.32 8.34 -12.65
C ASN A 214 11.14 9.55 -13.10
N ALA A 215 12.29 9.80 -12.48
CA ALA A 215 13.17 10.89 -12.86
C ALA A 215 13.67 10.74 -14.30
N LYS A 216 13.53 11.80 -15.10
CA LYS A 216 14.02 11.85 -16.50
C LYS A 216 15.49 12.27 -16.62
N SER A 217 16.25 12.12 -15.54
CA SER A 217 17.63 12.59 -15.39
C SER A 217 18.46 11.45 -14.82
N ASN A 218 19.70 11.30 -15.30
CA ASN A 218 20.68 10.34 -14.75
C ASN A 218 21.49 10.92 -13.58
N LYS A 219 21.19 12.15 -13.17
CA LYS A 219 21.89 12.79 -12.05
C LYS A 219 21.36 12.24 -10.73
N LEU A 220 22.27 11.82 -9.85
CA LEU A 220 21.93 11.25 -8.53
C LEU A 220 20.98 12.17 -7.72
N HIS A 221 21.22 13.49 -7.71
CA HIS A 221 20.40 14.44 -6.95
C HIS A 221 18.98 14.66 -7.49
N ASP A 222 18.67 14.18 -8.69
CA ASP A 222 17.33 14.20 -9.26
C ASP A 222 16.57 12.88 -9.01
N GLN A 223 17.29 11.82 -8.65
CA GLN A 223 16.76 10.48 -8.41
C GLN A 223 16.66 10.14 -6.93
N ILE A 224 17.57 10.68 -6.12
CA ILE A 224 17.76 10.28 -4.73
C ILE A 224 17.43 11.46 -3.80
N PHE A 225 16.69 11.15 -2.76
CA PHE A 225 16.20 12.11 -1.77
C PHE A 225 16.26 11.49 -0.38
N TRP A 226 16.19 12.32 0.65
CA TRP A 226 15.90 11.84 2.01
C TRP A 226 14.46 12.19 2.39
N TYR A 227 13.84 11.41 3.26
CA TYR A 227 12.47 11.67 3.71
C TYR A 227 12.24 11.27 5.15
N LYS A 228 11.37 12.00 5.84
CA LYS A 228 10.92 11.72 7.20
C LYS A 228 9.41 11.83 7.25
N ALA A 229 8.75 10.75 7.66
CA ALA A 229 7.30 10.75 7.87
C ALA A 229 6.91 11.77 8.94
N GLU A 230 5.80 12.47 8.72
CA GLU A 230 5.25 13.44 9.65
C GLU A 230 4.15 12.80 10.51
N HIS A 231 3.95 13.36 11.70
CA HIS A 231 2.86 12.92 12.56
C HIS A 231 1.55 13.61 12.16
N HIS A 232 0.59 12.81 11.70
CA HIS A 232 -0.73 13.30 11.33
C HIS A 232 -1.78 13.01 12.40
N LYS A 233 -2.81 13.85 12.45
CA LYS A 233 -4.04 13.56 13.21
C LYS A 233 -4.72 12.31 12.65
N THR A 234 -5.57 11.66 13.44
CA THR A 234 -6.38 10.54 12.97
C THR A 234 -7.23 10.97 11.77
N PHE A 235 -7.25 10.15 10.73
CA PHE A 235 -8.02 10.34 9.51
C PHE A 235 -8.71 9.03 9.13
N LYS A 236 -9.68 9.10 8.22
CA LYS A 236 -10.40 7.93 7.72
C LYS A 236 -10.40 7.94 6.21
N LEU A 237 -10.15 6.77 5.63
CA LEU A 237 -10.18 6.53 4.20
C LEU A 237 -11.50 5.87 3.80
N GLY A 238 -11.89 6.08 2.55
CA GLY A 238 -13.11 5.53 2.00
C GLY A 238 -14.40 6.17 2.53
N SER A 239 -15.52 5.73 1.97
CA SER A 239 -16.83 6.31 2.25
C SER A 239 -17.38 5.90 3.63
N LYS A 240 -18.25 6.75 4.20
CA LYS A 240 -18.84 6.52 5.54
C LYS A 240 -19.65 5.22 5.59
N GLU A 241 -20.29 4.85 4.49
CA GLU A 241 -21.12 3.65 4.37
C GLU A 241 -20.28 2.39 4.64
N PHE A 242 -19.04 2.33 4.16
CA PHE A 242 -18.16 1.18 4.42
C PHE A 242 -17.75 1.09 5.88
N TRP A 243 -17.56 2.22 6.55
CA TRP A 243 -17.31 2.26 7.99
C TRP A 243 -18.51 1.78 8.80
N GLU A 244 -19.72 2.13 8.39
CA GLU A 244 -20.96 1.67 9.04
C GLU A 244 -21.19 0.17 8.85
N ILE A 245 -20.93 -0.36 7.65
CA ILE A 245 -21.00 -1.80 7.39
C ILE A 245 -19.96 -2.54 8.23
N SER A 246 -18.73 -2.01 8.31
CA SER A 246 -17.64 -2.64 9.07
C SER A 246 -17.90 -2.71 10.58
N LYS A 247 -18.76 -1.85 11.14
CA LYS A 247 -19.14 -1.92 12.57
C LYS A 247 -19.99 -3.14 12.93
N ASN A 248 -20.67 -3.72 11.94
CA ASN A 248 -21.56 -4.87 12.14
C ASN A 248 -20.88 -6.19 11.72
N MET A 249 -19.60 -6.15 11.39
CA MET A 249 -18.79 -7.37 11.25
C MET A 249 -18.34 -7.75 12.65
N ASP A 250 -18.76 -8.92 13.10
CA ASP A 250 -18.22 -9.52 14.32
C ASP A 250 -16.69 -9.57 14.14
N SER A 251 -15.96 -9.04 15.13
CA SER A 251 -14.52 -9.22 15.19
C SER A 251 -14.28 -10.71 15.33
N ASP A 252 -13.46 -11.33 14.46
CA ASP A 252 -12.93 -12.66 14.76
C ASP A 252 -12.05 -12.65 16.03
N ASP A 253 -11.73 -11.46 16.57
CA ASP A 253 -11.15 -11.25 17.92
C ASP A 253 -12.14 -11.49 19.07
N ASP A 254 -13.45 -11.63 18.79
CA ASP A 254 -14.42 -12.16 19.74
C ASP A 254 -14.35 -13.69 19.72
N GLU A 255 -13.16 -14.27 19.91
CA GLU A 255 -13.09 -15.55 20.60
C GLU A 255 -13.78 -15.31 21.95
N GLU A 256 -15.06 -15.68 22.03
CA GLU A 256 -15.84 -15.70 23.26
C GLU A 256 -14.91 -16.26 24.34
N MET A 257 -14.47 -15.43 25.29
CA MET A 257 -13.80 -15.91 26.50
C MET A 257 -14.69 -17.02 27.02
N TYR A 258 -14.21 -18.27 26.91
CA TYR A 258 -14.96 -19.45 27.28
C TYR A 258 -15.39 -19.28 28.74
N ASP A 259 -16.65 -18.88 28.95
CA ASP A 259 -17.26 -18.79 30.27
C ASP A 259 -17.97 -20.13 30.50
N PRO A 260 -17.41 -21.01 31.35
CA PRO A 260 -18.02 -22.32 31.65
C PRO A 260 -19.40 -22.21 32.32
N ASN A 261 -19.87 -21.00 32.68
CA ASN A 261 -21.21 -20.76 33.22
C ASN A 261 -22.23 -20.24 32.18
N SER A 262 -21.83 -20.01 30.93
CA SER A 262 -22.75 -19.50 29.91
C SER A 262 -23.63 -20.62 29.34
N ARG A 263 -24.84 -20.80 29.91
CA ARG A 263 -25.85 -21.68 29.34
C ARG A 263 -26.47 -21.06 28.09
N ASP A 264 -26.11 -21.64 26.95
CA ASP A 264 -26.75 -21.57 25.63
C ASP A 264 -28.15 -20.91 25.56
N LYS A 265 -28.25 -19.82 24.79
CA LYS A 265 -29.49 -19.43 24.10
C LYS A 265 -29.19 -19.10 22.64
N LYS A 266 -29.32 -20.11 21.77
CA LYS A 266 -29.37 -19.98 20.31
C LYS A 266 -30.39 -18.91 19.91
N LYS A 267 -29.92 -17.69 19.60
CA LYS A 267 -30.73 -16.66 18.92
C LYS A 267 -30.70 -16.98 17.42
N GLY A 268 -31.86 -17.35 16.88
CA GLY A 268 -32.03 -17.52 15.44
C GLY A 268 -31.69 -16.24 14.65
N PRO A 269 -31.50 -16.34 13.32
CA PRO A 269 -31.03 -15.24 12.49
C PRO A 269 -31.98 -14.04 12.55
N LYS A 270 -31.44 -12.86 12.83
CA LYS A 270 -32.18 -11.59 12.82
C LYS A 270 -32.50 -11.20 11.38
N ILE A 271 -33.77 -11.26 11.01
CA ILE A 271 -34.27 -10.74 9.73
C ILE A 271 -34.45 -9.23 9.85
N ASN A 272 -33.60 -8.46 9.15
CA ASN A 272 -33.77 -7.01 9.02
C ASN A 272 -34.68 -6.70 7.83
N VAL A 273 -35.91 -6.24 8.12
CA VAL A 273 -36.85 -5.74 7.10
C VAL A 273 -36.66 -4.24 6.93
N ARG A 274 -36.24 -3.79 5.74
CA ARG A 274 -36.31 -2.36 5.36
C ARG A 274 -37.70 -2.08 4.78
N LYS A 275 -38.44 -1.16 5.39
CA LYS A 275 -39.68 -0.60 4.82
C LYS A 275 -39.33 0.62 3.97
N THR A 276 -39.54 0.53 2.66
CA THR A 276 -39.55 1.69 1.76
C THR A 276 -40.87 2.44 1.93
N LYS A 277 -40.79 3.73 2.21
CA LYS A 277 -41.90 4.65 1.90
C LYS A 277 -41.55 5.25 0.55
N TRP A 278 -42.35 4.88 -0.45
CA TRP A 278 -42.66 5.61 -1.69
C TRP A 278 -41.57 6.55 -2.21
#